data_AF-A0A6L3ENB1-F1
#
_entry.id   AF-A0A6L3ENB1-F1
#
_cell.length_a   1.000
_cell.length_b   1.000
_cell.length_c   1.000
_cell.angle_alpha   90.00
_cell.angle_beta   90.00
_cell.angle_gamma   90.00
#
_symmetry.space_group_name_H-M   'P 1'
#
loop_
_entity.id
_entity.type
_entity.pdbx_description
1 polymer ?
#
loop_
_entity_poly.entity_id
_entity_poly.type
_entity_poly.pdbx_seq_one_letter_code
_entity_poly.pdbx_strand_id
1 'polypeptide(L)'
;MSTRNAPIVGDSFKVGYRFQRYWDTPMANAFFFGELGAGFFFVSLLVGFVPGMAVGILLTCVLKTYFHISHMGVPPKAWRAIIRPDRSWISRGILA
;
A
#
# COMPACT_ATOMS: atom_id res chain seq x y z
N MET A 1 27.47 -36.62 -6.11
CA MET A 1 26.70 -35.99 -5.02
C MET A 1 26.46 -34.54 -5.43
N SER A 2 25.22 -34.16 -5.73
CA SER A 2 24.88 -32.87 -6.35
C SER A 2 24.88 -31.75 -5.31
N THR A 3 25.79 -30.78 -5.45
CA THR A 3 25.86 -29.57 -4.62
C THR A 3 24.79 -28.58 -5.08
N ARG A 4 23.71 -28.45 -4.31
CA ARG A 4 22.74 -27.37 -4.51
C ARG A 4 23.35 -26.07 -4.00
N ASN A 5 23.78 -25.21 -4.93
CA ASN A 5 24.21 -23.84 -4.64
C ASN A 5 23.00 -23.03 -4.14
N ALA A 6 22.90 -22.84 -2.83
CA ALA A 6 21.95 -21.89 -2.26
C ALA A 6 22.59 -20.48 -2.27
N PRO A 7 21.92 -19.45 -2.80
CA PRO A 7 22.50 -18.12 -2.91
C PRO A 7 22.70 -17.49 -1.51
N ILE A 8 23.91 -16.97 -1.30
CA ILE A 8 24.38 -16.31 -0.08
C ILE A 8 23.73 -14.92 0.03
N VAL A 9 23.25 -14.56 1.23
CA VAL A 9 22.80 -13.18 1.53
C VAL A 9 23.45 -12.74 2.86
N GLY A 10 24.57 -12.01 2.75
CA GLY A 10 25.44 -11.59 3.87
C GLY A 10 26.53 -12.61 4.24
N ASP A 11 27.31 -12.36 5.31
CA ASP A 11 28.44 -13.23 5.74
C ASP A 11 28.02 -14.51 6.49
N SER A 12 26.73 -14.80 6.61
CA SER A 12 26.29 -16.06 7.21
C SER A 12 24.94 -16.53 6.66
N PHE A 13 24.96 -17.66 5.97
CA PHE A 13 23.76 -18.36 5.53
C PHE A 13 23.06 -19.00 6.74
N LYS A 14 22.05 -18.32 7.29
CA LYS A 14 21.19 -18.87 8.36
C LYS A 14 19.88 -19.36 7.77
N VAL A 15 19.69 -20.67 7.73
CA VAL A 15 18.39 -21.30 7.49
C VAL A 15 17.57 -21.20 8.78
N GLY A 16 16.42 -20.52 8.72
CA GLY A 16 15.54 -20.37 9.88
C GLY A 16 14.26 -19.58 9.56
N TYR A 17 13.20 -19.82 10.33
CA TYR A 17 11.94 -19.07 10.23
C TYR A 17 12.16 -17.63 10.69
N ARG A 18 11.71 -16.66 9.90
CA ARG A 18 11.66 -15.24 10.27
C ARG A 18 10.24 -14.76 10.21
N PHE A 19 9.83 -13.98 11.21
CA PHE A 19 8.55 -13.28 11.17
C PHE A 19 8.50 -12.35 9.97
N GLN A 20 7.40 -12.43 9.24
CA GLN A 20 7.12 -11.52 8.13
C GLN A 20 6.96 -10.09 8.67
N ARG A 21 7.78 -9.18 8.16
CA ARG A 21 7.73 -7.73 8.50
C ARG A 21 7.23 -6.88 7.33
N TYR A 22 7.07 -7.48 6.15
CA TYR A 22 6.43 -6.81 5.03
C TYR A 22 4.91 -6.78 5.26
N TRP A 23 4.27 -5.66 4.93
CA TRP A 23 2.84 -5.41 5.16
C TRP A 23 2.43 -5.34 6.65
N ASP A 24 3.19 -4.57 7.42
CA ASP A 24 2.90 -4.26 8.82
C ASP A 24 1.70 -3.30 8.96
N THR A 25 1.37 -2.94 10.19
CA THR A 25 0.27 -2.05 10.63
C THR A 25 0.04 -0.82 9.75
N PRO A 26 1.07 -0.08 9.26
CA PRO A 26 0.82 1.04 8.35
C PRO A 26 0.14 0.61 7.04
N MET A 27 0.49 -0.53 6.47
CA MET A 27 -0.16 -1.03 5.26
C MET A 27 -1.62 -1.45 5.56
N ALA A 28 -1.87 -2.09 6.70
CA ALA A 28 -3.23 -2.42 7.14
C ALA A 28 -4.11 -1.17 7.28
N ASN A 29 -3.58 -0.11 7.89
CA ASN A 29 -4.27 1.17 8.01
C ASN A 29 -4.51 1.82 6.64
N ALA A 30 -3.55 1.70 5.71
CA ALA A 30 -3.71 2.22 4.36
C ALA A 30 -4.90 1.57 3.63
N PHE A 31 -5.05 0.25 3.73
CA PHE A 31 -6.22 -0.44 3.17
C PHE A 31 -7.52 -0.07 3.89
N PHE A 32 -7.50 -0.08 5.22
CA PHE A 32 -8.66 0.28 6.04
C PHE A 32 -9.22 1.67 5.68
N PHE A 33 -8.37 2.71 5.69
CA PHE A 33 -8.82 4.07 5.37
C PHE A 33 -9.18 4.25 3.89
N GLY A 34 -8.62 3.44 3.01
CA GLY A 34 -9.00 3.42 1.60
C GLY A 34 -10.42 2.90 1.39
N GLU A 35 -10.75 1.78 2.01
CA GLU A 35 -12.07 1.17 1.91
C GLU A 35 -13.13 1.94 2.72
N LEU A 36 -12.77 2.39 3.93
CA LEU A 36 -13.64 3.22 4.77
C LEU A 36 -14.01 4.52 4.07
N GLY A 37 -13.03 5.23 3.50
CA GLY A 37 -13.26 6.49 2.81
C GLY A 37 -14.11 6.32 1.54
N ALA A 38 -13.80 5.29 0.74
CA ALA A 38 -14.57 4.97 -0.47
C ALA A 38 -16.02 4.56 -0.15
N GLY A 39 -16.21 3.67 0.84
CA GLY A 39 -17.53 3.25 1.29
C GLY A 39 -18.35 4.41 1.86
N PHE A 40 -17.71 5.27 2.66
CA PHE A 40 -18.37 6.45 3.23
C PHE A 40 -18.77 7.46 2.15
N PHE A 41 -17.91 7.69 1.17
CA PHE A 41 -18.24 8.51 -0.01
C PHE A 41 -19.43 7.92 -0.77
N PHE A 42 -19.39 6.62 -1.06
CA PHE A 42 -20.43 5.95 -1.85
C PHE A 42 -21.79 5.99 -1.17
N VAL A 43 -21.86 5.69 0.15
CA VAL A 43 -23.12 5.79 0.90
C VAL A 43 -23.62 7.23 0.96
N SER A 44 -22.72 8.19 1.19
CA SER A 44 -23.07 9.62 1.23
C SER A 44 -23.62 10.11 -0.10
N LEU A 45 -23.05 9.63 -1.21
CA LEU A 45 -23.54 9.91 -2.56
C LEU A 45 -24.97 9.40 -2.76
N LEU A 46 -25.28 8.18 -2.32
CA LEU A 46 -26.61 7.58 -2.45
C LEU A 46 -27.71 8.35 -1.69
N VAL A 47 -27.35 9.02 -0.59
CA VAL A 47 -28.28 9.81 0.23
C VAL A 47 -28.19 11.32 -0.02
N GLY A 48 -27.36 11.77 -0.97
CA GLY A 48 -27.16 13.18 -1.28
C GLY A 48 -26.45 14.00 -0.18
N PHE A 49 -25.71 13.35 0.72
CA PHE A 49 -25.05 14.00 1.84
C PHE A 49 -23.65 14.52 1.46
N VAL A 50 -23.59 15.73 0.93
CA VAL A 50 -22.36 16.37 0.42
C VAL A 50 -21.21 16.43 1.46
N PRO A 51 -21.44 16.79 2.75
CA PRO A 51 -20.36 16.76 3.74
C PRO A 51 -19.76 15.36 3.92
N GLY A 52 -20.58 14.32 3.84
CA GLY A 52 -20.12 12.94 3.94
C GLY A 52 -19.25 12.53 2.75
N MET A 53 -19.60 12.97 1.55
CA MET A 53 -18.75 12.80 0.36
C MET A 53 -17.38 13.46 0.56
N ALA A 54 -17.35 14.71 1.02
CA ALA A 54 -16.09 15.43 1.27
C ALA A 54 -15.21 14.72 2.30
N VAL A 55 -15.80 14.22 3.39
CA VAL A 55 -15.10 13.41 4.40
C VAL A 55 -14.58 12.10 3.82
N GLY A 56 -15.37 11.40 3.00
CA GLY A 56 -14.94 10.16 2.34
C GLY A 56 -13.72 10.36 1.42
N ILE A 57 -13.72 11.46 0.66
CA ILE A 57 -12.54 11.89 -0.13
C ILE A 57 -11.36 12.18 0.79
N LEU A 58 -11.57 12.93 1.89
CA LEU A 58 -10.48 13.29 2.81
C LEU A 58 -9.84 12.05 3.46
N LEU A 59 -10.64 11.08 3.90
CA LEU A 59 -10.13 9.81 4.46
C LEU A 59 -9.27 9.06 3.43
N THR A 60 -9.75 8.98 2.18
CA THR A 60 -9.06 8.24 1.11
C THR A 60 -7.81 8.97 0.62
N CYS A 61 -7.87 10.29 0.43
CA CYS A 61 -6.76 11.05 -0.13
C CYS A 61 -5.68 11.36 0.91
N VAL A 62 -6.05 11.55 2.18
CA VAL A 62 -5.09 11.94 3.23
C VAL A 62 -4.61 10.72 3.99
N LEU A 63 -5.50 10.00 4.68
CA LEU A 63 -5.08 8.95 5.62
C LEU A 63 -4.52 7.74 4.90
N LYS A 64 -5.21 7.20 3.88
CA LYS A 64 -4.66 6.09 3.08
C LYS A 64 -3.32 6.47 2.48
N THR A 65 -3.20 7.63 1.84
CA THR A 65 -1.95 8.06 1.20
C THR A 65 -0.82 8.21 2.22
N TYR A 66 -1.09 8.81 3.38
CA TYR A 66 -0.12 8.95 4.46
C TYR A 66 0.41 7.60 4.93
N PHE A 67 -0.49 6.66 5.25
CA PHE A 67 -0.11 5.32 5.71
C PHE A 67 0.56 4.47 4.62
N HIS A 68 0.18 4.66 3.36
CA HIS A 68 0.79 3.96 2.24
C HIS A 68 2.23 4.43 2.00
N ILE A 69 2.47 5.73 2.05
CA ILE A 69 3.80 6.32 1.91
C ILE A 69 4.68 5.98 3.12
N SER A 70 4.14 5.97 4.34
CA SER A 70 4.91 5.65 5.55
C SER A 70 5.35 4.18 5.60
N HIS A 71 4.66 3.27 4.91
CA HIS A 71 5.09 1.88 4.75
C HIS A 71 6.25 1.71 3.74
N MET A 72 6.47 2.67 2.84
CA MET A 72 7.47 2.52 1.78
C MET A 72 8.90 2.58 2.33
N GLY A 73 9.76 1.69 1.84
CA GLY A 73 11.19 1.73 2.16
C GLY A 73 11.91 2.98 1.64
N VAL A 74 11.40 3.63 0.57
CA VAL A 74 11.97 4.86 0.01
C VAL A 74 10.87 5.85 -0.40
N PRO A 75 10.23 6.54 0.57
CA PRO A 75 9.07 7.41 0.34
C PRO A 75 9.26 8.49 -0.75
N PRO A 76 10.41 9.19 -0.86
CA PRO A 76 10.60 10.23 -1.87
C PRO A 76 10.60 9.72 -3.32
N LYS A 77 10.64 8.39 -3.53
CA LYS A 77 10.61 7.77 -4.86
C LYS A 77 9.20 7.27 -5.24
N ALA A 78 8.20 7.49 -4.40
CA ALA A 78 6.82 7.04 -4.61
C ALA A 78 6.22 7.54 -5.94
N TRP A 79 6.58 8.75 -6.37
CA TRP A 79 6.12 9.35 -7.64
C TRP A 79 6.44 8.49 -8.87
N ARG A 80 7.47 7.64 -8.82
CA ARG A 80 7.81 6.73 -9.91
C ARG A 80 6.70 5.73 -10.21
N ALA A 81 5.90 5.37 -9.19
CA ALA A 81 4.74 4.50 -9.37
C ALA A 81 3.62 5.20 -10.15
N ILE A 82 3.50 6.53 -10.06
CA ILE A 82 2.52 7.34 -10.79
C ILE A 82 2.93 7.50 -12.26
N ILE A 83 4.21 7.78 -12.51
CA ILE A 83 4.72 8.09 -13.86
C ILE A 83 4.95 6.82 -14.71
N ARG A 84 5.01 5.64 -14.10
CA ARG A 84 5.22 4.35 -14.79
C ARG A 84 4.14 3.32 -14.44
N PRO A 85 2.88 3.56 -14.82
CA PRO A 85 1.78 2.65 -14.53
C PRO A 85 1.93 1.29 -15.25
N ASP A 86 2.73 1.23 -16.31
CA ASP A 86 3.00 0.04 -17.11
C ASP A 86 3.87 -1.03 -16.41
N ARG A 87 4.60 -0.66 -15.35
CA ARG A 87 5.67 -1.52 -14.80
C ARG A 87 5.27 -2.41 -13.64
N SER A 88 4.22 -2.09 -12.89
CA SER A 88 3.84 -2.88 -11.72
C SER A 88 2.32 -2.97 -11.57
N TRP A 89 1.84 -4.04 -10.95
CA TRP A 89 0.41 -4.19 -10.62
C TRP A 89 -0.07 -3.09 -9.66
N ILE A 90 0.80 -2.66 -8.73
CA ILE A 90 0.53 -1.56 -7.79
C ILE A 90 0.36 -0.24 -8.55
N SER A 91 1.26 0.02 -9.51
CA SER A 91 1.21 1.22 -10.36
C SER A 91 0.00 1.22 -11.30
N ARG A 92 -0.46 0.06 -11.75
CA ARG A 92 -1.72 -0.07 -12.53
C ARG A 92 -2.95 0.32 -11.70
N GLY A 93 -2.91 0.13 -10.38
CA GLY A 93 -3.96 0.58 -9.47
C GLY A 93 -4.16 2.09 -9.42
N ILE A 94 -3.28 2.89 -10.04
CA ILE A 94 -3.45 4.34 -10.19
C ILE A 94 -4.30 4.69 -11.43
N LEU A 95 -4.35 3.80 -12.43
CA LEU A 95 -5.13 3.99 -13.66
C LEU A 95 -6.58 3.50 -13.54
N ALA A 96 -6.91 2.77 -12.47
CA ALA A 96 -8.24 2.25 -12.18
C ALA A 96 -8.99 3.21 -11.25
#